data_AF-A0AA95KQA3-F1
#
_entry.id   AF-A0AA95KQA3-F1
#
_cell.length_a   1.000
_cell.length_b   1.000
_cell.length_c   1.000
_cell.angle_alpha   90.00
_cell.angle_beta   90.00
_cell.angle_gamma   90.00
#
_symmetry.space_group_name_H-M   'P 1'
#
loop_
_entity.id
_entity.type
_entity.pdbx_description
1 polymer ?
#
loop_
_entity_poly.entity_id
_entity_poly.type
_entity_poly.pdbx_seq_one_letter_code
_entity_poly.pdbx_strand_id
1 'polypeptide(L)'
;MKKWIKLTAVILFVVMGGAGCMSSESKVMEHLEEKYGEKFEIESVKEGSVIFPEMYGKDKVMAHPEGKPELVFLAGESRNEDGVYYDTYILSVWSNQLDQLYKDKVNQAFNEDVEFKTMLFVEEEKYTAEKKDSSVTDFLQTDENGALLTLNIAVKTDGEPEVEKYLEPVYQLLNELKESNAKYYGVTVGFVDRSENVSDYMRTSNVNNIDWSNLDAKVYGTIMVDDSMDISSPEQIKEYYQPQEG
;
A
#
# COMPACT_ATOMS: atom_id res chain seq x y z
N MET A 1 64.61 6.25 17.25
CA MET A 1 63.15 6.26 17.53
C MET A 1 62.49 7.39 16.74
N LYS A 2 61.93 7.10 15.56
CA LYS A 2 61.21 8.08 14.73
C LYS A 2 59.71 7.88 14.92
N LYS A 3 59.04 8.87 15.52
CA LYS A 3 57.58 8.88 15.74
C LYS A 3 56.88 9.18 14.41
N TRP A 4 55.99 8.30 13.98
CA TRP A 4 55.05 8.54 12.88
C TRP A 4 53.86 9.34 13.42
N ILE A 5 53.60 10.52 12.86
CA ILE A 5 52.36 11.28 13.07
C ILE A 5 51.43 10.86 11.94
N LYS A 6 50.35 10.13 12.27
CA LYS A 6 49.24 9.88 11.33
C LYS A 6 48.39 11.15 11.29
N LEU A 7 48.44 11.87 10.18
CA LEU A 7 47.56 13.00 9.91
C LEU A 7 46.28 12.45 9.28
N THR A 8 45.21 12.35 10.06
CA THR A 8 43.88 11.99 9.53
C THR A 8 43.29 13.24 8.89
N ALA A 9 43.22 13.25 7.56
CA ALA A 9 42.55 14.30 6.81
C ALA A 9 41.03 14.12 6.95
N VAL A 10 40.38 15.00 7.72
CA VAL A 10 38.92 15.15 7.72
C VAL A 10 38.56 15.98 6.49
N ILE A 11 37.99 15.33 5.48
CA ILE A 11 37.42 16.02 4.32
C ILE A 11 36.05 16.55 4.74
N LEU A 12 36.01 17.82 5.10
CA LEU A 12 34.78 18.60 5.22
C LEU A 12 34.26 18.88 3.80
N PHE A 13 33.27 18.12 3.37
CA PHE A 13 32.46 18.50 2.22
C PHE A 13 31.54 19.64 2.63
N VAL A 14 31.95 20.88 2.35
CA VAL A 14 31.05 22.03 2.35
C VAL A 14 30.34 22.02 1.00
N VAL A 15 29.13 21.46 0.96
CA VAL A 15 28.24 21.61 -0.19
C VAL A 15 27.67 23.02 -0.13
N MET A 16 28.30 23.95 -0.86
CA MET A 16 27.69 25.22 -1.23
C MET A 16 26.57 24.92 -2.25
N GLY A 17 25.36 24.66 -1.75
CA GLY A 17 24.16 24.66 -2.56
C GLY A 17 23.67 26.09 -2.74
N GLY A 18 23.76 26.60 -3.98
CA GLY A 18 23.12 27.85 -4.35
C GLY A 18 21.61 27.78 -4.11
N ALA A 19 21.02 28.89 -3.68
CA ALA A 19 19.59 29.08 -3.59
C ALA A 19 18.96 29.06 -5.01
N GLY A 20 18.79 27.87 -5.58
CA GLY A 20 17.85 27.58 -6.64
C GLY A 20 16.58 27.01 -6.00
N CYS A 21 15.40 27.39 -6.50
CA CYS A 21 14.15 26.76 -6.08
C CYS A 21 14.27 25.24 -6.22
N MET A 22 14.43 24.55 -5.10
CA MET A 22 14.37 23.10 -5.03
C MET A 22 12.94 22.67 -5.42
N SER A 23 12.80 21.70 -6.32
CA SER A 23 11.48 21.17 -6.72
C SER A 23 10.75 20.60 -5.50
N SER A 24 9.42 20.61 -5.54
CA SER A 24 8.55 20.00 -4.52
C SER A 24 9.00 18.57 -4.20
N GLU A 25 9.32 17.79 -5.22
CA GLU A 25 9.85 16.43 -5.14
C GLU A 25 11.12 16.32 -4.27
N SER A 26 12.12 17.17 -4.54
CA SER A 26 13.40 17.14 -3.83
C SER A 26 13.23 17.48 -2.34
N LYS A 27 12.30 18.37 -2.00
CA LYS A 27 11.98 18.70 -0.60
C LYS A 27 11.28 17.55 0.13
N VAL A 28 10.35 16.88 -0.55
CA VAL A 28 9.67 15.71 0.03
C VAL A 28 10.68 14.58 0.28
N MET A 29 11.59 14.33 -0.67
CA MET A 29 12.63 13.32 -0.48
C MET A 29 13.58 13.68 0.67
N GLU A 30 14.08 14.92 0.73
CA GLU A 30 14.95 15.37 1.83
C GLU A 30 14.26 15.18 3.19
N HIS A 31 12.97 15.52 3.28
CA HIS A 31 12.17 15.30 4.49
C HIS A 31 12.07 13.82 4.87
N LEU A 32 11.79 12.93 3.91
CA LEU A 32 11.70 11.49 4.16
C LEU A 32 13.05 10.91 4.61
N GLU A 33 14.15 11.29 3.95
CA GLU A 33 15.49 10.83 4.29
C GLU A 33 15.91 11.30 5.69
N GLU A 34 15.58 12.53 6.06
CA GLU A 34 15.80 13.05 7.42
C GLU A 34 14.93 12.32 8.46
N LYS A 35 13.64 12.11 8.16
CA LYS A 35 12.66 11.50 9.06
C LYS A 35 12.96 10.03 9.34
N TYR A 36 13.40 9.27 8.33
CA TYR A 36 13.54 7.81 8.42
C TYR A 36 14.98 7.30 8.43
N GLY A 37 15.96 8.16 8.12
CA GLY A 37 17.38 7.82 8.10
C GLY A 37 17.75 6.81 7.02
N GLU A 38 16.97 6.72 5.94
CA GLU A 38 17.20 5.84 4.79
C GLU A 38 16.94 6.58 3.48
N LYS A 39 17.43 6.03 2.37
CA LYS A 39 17.26 6.61 1.03
C LYS A 39 16.00 6.11 0.35
N PHE A 40 15.42 6.97 -0.48
CA PHE A 40 14.20 6.68 -1.23
C PHE A 40 14.38 6.94 -2.72
N GLU A 41 13.63 6.20 -3.52
CA GLU A 41 13.54 6.34 -4.97
C GLU A 41 12.11 6.77 -5.33
N ILE A 42 12.00 7.71 -6.28
CA ILE A 42 10.71 8.19 -6.80
C ILE A 42 10.30 7.31 -7.98
N GLU A 43 9.09 6.77 -7.96
CA GLU A 43 8.50 6.05 -9.11
C GLU A 43 7.76 7.00 -10.04
N SER A 44 6.94 7.87 -9.45
CA SER A 44 6.12 8.79 -10.20
C SER A 44 5.72 10.01 -9.37
N VAL A 45 5.34 11.05 -10.08
CA VAL A 45 4.90 12.32 -9.49
C VAL A 45 3.51 12.60 -10.04
N LYS A 46 2.55 12.77 -9.14
CA LYS A 46 1.21 13.22 -9.47
C LYS A 46 1.16 14.72 -9.25
N GLU A 47 1.22 15.45 -10.36
CA GLU A 47 1.16 16.91 -10.35
C GLU A 47 -0.14 17.40 -9.69
N GLY A 48 0.02 18.32 -8.74
CA GLY A 48 -1.07 19.05 -8.13
C GLY A 48 -1.42 20.30 -8.94
N SER A 49 -2.33 21.12 -8.40
CA SER A 49 -2.57 22.45 -8.98
C SER A 49 -1.65 23.47 -8.34
N VAL A 50 -0.76 24.05 -9.15
CA VAL A 50 0.07 25.19 -8.75
C VAL A 50 -0.79 26.44 -8.47
N ILE A 51 -1.92 26.58 -9.19
CA ILE A 51 -2.76 27.78 -9.13
C ILE A 51 -3.83 27.67 -8.04
N PHE A 52 -4.30 26.46 -7.74
CA PHE A 52 -5.35 26.20 -6.75
C PHE A 52 -4.98 24.99 -5.86
N PRO A 53 -3.87 25.05 -5.11
CA PRO A 53 -3.40 23.93 -4.29
C PRO A 53 -4.37 23.58 -3.16
N GLU A 54 -5.15 24.55 -2.67
CA GLU A 54 -6.18 24.30 -1.65
C GLU A 54 -7.33 23.43 -2.20
N MET A 55 -7.70 23.60 -3.48
CA MET A 55 -8.81 22.85 -4.09
C MET A 55 -8.37 21.50 -4.67
N TYR A 56 -7.23 21.46 -5.37
CA TYR A 56 -6.79 20.25 -6.10
C TYR A 56 -5.59 19.56 -5.48
N GLY A 57 -4.95 20.19 -4.50
CA GLY A 57 -3.74 19.71 -3.84
C GLY A 57 -2.44 20.15 -4.47
N LYS A 58 -1.38 20.06 -3.67
CA LYS A 58 0.01 20.10 -4.13
C LYS A 58 0.42 18.75 -4.73
N ASP A 59 1.59 18.74 -5.35
CA ASP A 59 2.20 17.55 -5.92
C ASP A 59 2.29 16.44 -4.88
N LYS A 60 2.08 15.21 -5.34
CA LYS A 60 2.31 14.00 -4.55
C LYS A 60 3.37 13.17 -5.25
N VAL A 61 4.22 12.55 -4.46
CA VAL A 61 5.22 11.60 -4.95
C VAL A 61 4.82 10.20 -4.55
N MET A 62 4.96 9.27 -5.48
CA MET A 62 4.95 7.84 -5.22
C MET A 62 6.41 7.40 -5.11
N ALA A 63 6.76 6.81 -3.98
CA ALA A 63 8.14 6.46 -3.67
C ALA A 63 8.23 5.10 -2.97
N HIS A 64 9.44 4.56 -2.92
CA HIS A 64 9.80 3.40 -2.13
C HIS A 64 11.24 3.54 -1.60
N PRO A 65 11.63 2.83 -0.53
CA PRO A 65 13.02 2.79 -0.09
C PRO A 65 13.92 2.17 -1.17
N GLU A 66 15.18 2.63 -1.25
CA GLU A 66 16.16 2.09 -2.19
C GLU A 66 16.31 0.57 -1.99
N GLY A 67 16.14 -0.20 -3.07
CA GLY A 67 16.23 -1.65 -3.05
C GLY A 67 15.01 -2.41 -2.47
N LYS A 68 13.91 -1.71 -2.15
CA LYS A 68 12.65 -2.31 -1.66
C LYS A 68 11.42 -1.84 -2.47
N PRO A 69 11.34 -2.15 -3.78
CA PRO A 69 10.27 -1.68 -4.67
C PRO A 69 8.87 -2.21 -4.33
N GLU A 70 8.75 -3.15 -3.40
CA GLU A 70 7.49 -3.67 -2.87
C GLU A 70 6.84 -2.75 -1.81
N LEU A 71 7.59 -1.80 -1.26
CA LEU A 71 7.14 -0.88 -0.20
C LEU A 71 6.75 0.48 -0.79
N VAL A 72 5.82 0.48 -1.73
CA VAL A 72 5.34 1.70 -2.38
C VAL A 72 4.43 2.48 -1.43
N PHE A 73 4.69 3.79 -1.30
CA PHE A 73 3.89 4.71 -0.50
C PHE A 73 3.72 6.07 -1.18
N LEU A 74 2.75 6.85 -0.67
CA LEU A 74 2.56 8.25 -1.07
C LEU A 74 3.24 9.16 -0.06
N ALA A 75 3.87 10.22 -0.56
CA ALA A 75 4.28 11.33 0.26
C ALA A 75 3.96 12.66 -0.44
N GLY A 76 3.89 13.73 0.33
CA GLY A 76 3.66 15.05 -0.23
C GLY A 76 3.70 16.14 0.84
N GLU A 77 3.56 17.36 0.37
CA GLU A 77 3.39 18.52 1.24
C GLU A 77 1.90 18.77 1.49
N SER A 78 1.56 19.17 2.71
CA SER A 78 0.22 19.56 3.12
C SER A 78 -0.31 20.65 2.19
N ARG A 79 -1.59 20.50 1.86
CA ARG A 79 -2.32 21.47 1.03
C ARG A 79 -2.61 22.76 1.79
N ASN A 80 -2.65 22.68 3.12
CA ASN A 80 -3.13 23.75 4.00
C ASN A 80 -1.99 24.51 4.69
N GLU A 81 -0.79 23.94 4.73
CA GLU A 81 0.34 24.52 5.45
C GLU A 81 1.67 24.20 4.73
N ASP A 82 2.41 25.24 4.38
CA ASP A 82 3.74 25.12 3.76
C ASP A 82 4.75 24.55 4.77
N GLY A 83 5.59 23.62 4.32
CA GLY A 83 6.61 22.95 5.13
C GLY A 83 6.09 21.84 6.04
N VAL A 84 4.79 21.57 6.04
CA VAL A 84 4.20 20.39 6.69
C VAL A 84 4.10 19.28 5.66
N TYR A 85 4.68 18.12 5.97
CA TYR A 85 4.71 16.97 5.08
C TYR A 85 3.91 15.81 5.66
N TYR A 86 3.36 14.98 4.78
CA TYR A 86 2.71 13.73 5.13
C TYR A 86 3.31 12.61 4.28
N ASP A 87 3.23 11.39 4.78
CA ASP A 87 3.58 10.18 4.06
C ASP A 87 2.82 8.97 4.59
N THR A 88 2.74 7.91 3.79
CA THR A 88 2.15 6.63 4.18
C THR A 88 3.19 5.52 4.29
N TYR A 89 4.46 5.86 4.55
CA TYR A 89 5.56 4.89 4.53
C TYR A 89 5.36 3.77 5.56
N ILE A 90 4.97 4.12 6.80
CA ILE A 90 4.70 3.13 7.85
C ILE A 90 3.58 2.16 7.43
N LEU A 91 2.55 2.66 6.75
CA LEU A 91 1.46 1.81 6.23
C LEU A 91 1.97 0.85 5.15
N SER A 92 2.90 1.26 4.28
CA SER A 92 3.49 0.36 3.30
C SER A 92 4.32 -0.76 3.94
N VAL A 93 5.08 -0.44 5.00
CA VAL A 93 5.85 -1.43 5.79
C VAL A 93 4.90 -2.44 6.43
N TRP A 94 3.87 -1.96 7.13
CA TRP A 94 2.89 -2.82 7.79
C TRP A 94 2.05 -3.63 6.80
N SER A 95 1.65 -3.05 5.67
CA SER A 95 0.97 -3.77 4.60
C SER A 95 1.82 -4.93 4.08
N ASN A 96 3.13 -4.72 3.90
CA ASN A 96 4.04 -5.79 3.50
C ASN A 96 4.22 -6.85 4.59
N GLN A 97 4.21 -6.49 5.88
CA GLN A 97 4.18 -7.47 6.96
C GLN A 97 2.90 -8.32 6.91
N LEU A 98 1.75 -7.70 6.61
CA LEU A 98 0.49 -8.40 6.44
C LEU A 98 0.49 -9.30 5.20
N ASP A 99 1.11 -8.87 4.09
CA ASP A 99 1.31 -9.71 2.90
C ASP A 99 2.05 -11.00 3.27
N GLN A 100 3.14 -10.90 4.04
CA GLN A 100 3.86 -12.09 4.49
C GLN A 100 3.01 -12.97 5.42
N LEU A 101 2.17 -12.37 6.27
CA LEU A 101 1.29 -13.08 7.20
C LEU A 101 0.17 -13.86 6.50
N TYR A 102 -0.43 -13.27 5.47
CA TYR A 102 -1.59 -13.85 4.78
C TYR A 102 -1.24 -14.71 3.58
N LYS A 103 0.01 -14.67 3.09
CA LYS A 103 0.45 -15.40 1.90
C LYS A 103 0.06 -16.87 1.88
N ASP A 104 0.41 -17.61 2.92
CA ASP A 104 0.13 -19.05 2.98
C ASP A 104 -1.37 -19.32 3.08
N LYS A 105 -2.13 -18.46 3.78
CA LYS A 105 -3.59 -18.58 3.92
C LYS A 105 -4.30 -18.33 2.61
N VAL A 106 -3.90 -17.29 1.88
CA VAL A 106 -4.45 -16.95 0.55
C VAL A 106 -4.16 -18.08 -0.43
N ASN A 107 -2.92 -18.55 -0.51
CA ASN A 107 -2.53 -19.65 -1.40
C ASN A 107 -3.25 -20.97 -1.06
N GLN A 108 -3.43 -21.25 0.24
CA GLN A 108 -4.17 -22.43 0.68
C GLN A 108 -5.66 -22.33 0.35
N ALA A 109 -6.29 -21.17 0.55
CA ALA A 109 -7.72 -20.97 0.30
C ALA A 109 -8.05 -21.12 -1.19
N PHE A 110 -7.28 -20.50 -2.08
CA PHE A 110 -7.52 -20.55 -3.52
C PHE A 110 -6.96 -21.82 -4.19
N ASN A 111 -6.03 -22.52 -3.52
CA ASN A 111 -5.35 -23.71 -4.06
C ASN A 111 -4.70 -23.45 -5.45
N GLU A 112 -4.28 -22.22 -5.67
CA GLU A 112 -3.53 -21.75 -6.83
C GLU A 112 -2.65 -20.56 -6.41
N ASP A 113 -1.66 -20.22 -7.23
CA ASP A 113 -0.82 -19.04 -7.00
C ASP A 113 -1.58 -17.81 -7.50
N VAL A 114 -2.18 -17.07 -6.57
CA VAL A 114 -2.90 -15.82 -6.85
C VAL A 114 -2.03 -14.63 -6.50
N GLU A 115 -2.11 -13.57 -7.30
CA GLU A 115 -1.49 -12.30 -6.94
C GLU A 115 -2.39 -11.61 -5.92
N PHE A 116 -1.85 -11.18 -4.79
CA PHE A 116 -2.63 -10.46 -3.78
C PHE A 116 -1.80 -9.36 -3.13
N LYS A 117 -2.51 -8.39 -2.55
CA LYS A 117 -1.96 -7.31 -1.72
C LYS A 117 -2.91 -7.06 -0.55
N THR A 118 -2.33 -6.87 0.63
CA THR A 118 -3.05 -6.48 1.82
C THR A 118 -3.01 -4.97 1.94
N MET A 119 -4.19 -4.36 1.83
CA MET A 119 -4.36 -2.93 2.00
C MET A 119 -4.65 -2.60 3.45
N LEU A 120 -3.92 -1.62 3.98
CA LEU A 120 -4.08 -1.15 5.35
C LEU A 120 -4.31 0.35 5.34
N PHE A 121 -5.48 0.76 5.84
CA PHE A 121 -5.81 2.16 6.09
C PHE A 121 -5.91 2.41 7.60
N VAL A 122 -5.23 3.46 8.04
CA VAL A 122 -5.19 3.91 9.43
C VAL A 122 -5.19 5.44 9.41
N GLU A 123 -5.71 6.08 10.46
CA GLU A 123 -5.66 7.53 10.67
C GLU A 123 -4.22 8.00 10.95
N GLU A 124 -3.83 9.17 10.42
CA GLU A 124 -2.44 9.69 10.42
C GLU A 124 -1.80 9.72 11.81
N GLU A 125 -2.56 10.11 12.83
CA GLU A 125 -2.06 10.19 14.20
C GLU A 125 -1.67 8.84 14.82
N LYS A 126 -2.03 7.71 14.20
CA LYS A 126 -1.81 6.36 14.75
C LYS A 126 -0.60 5.62 14.16
N TYR A 127 0.05 6.14 13.10
CA TYR A 127 1.20 5.49 12.44
C TYR A 127 2.45 6.39 12.34
N THR A 128 2.94 6.87 13.47
CA THR A 128 4.12 7.77 13.53
C THR A 128 5.44 7.08 13.13
N ALA A 129 6.49 7.87 12.83
CA ALA A 129 7.77 7.37 12.36
C ALA A 129 8.45 6.37 13.31
N GLU A 130 8.24 6.51 14.62
CA GLU A 130 8.77 5.61 15.65
C GLU A 130 8.24 4.19 15.54
N LYS A 131 7.15 3.99 14.77
CA LYS A 131 6.53 2.68 14.53
C LYS A 131 7.11 1.94 13.33
N LYS A 132 8.10 2.50 12.62
CA LYS A 132 8.74 1.86 11.45
C LYS A 132 9.17 0.42 11.70
N ASP A 133 9.79 0.18 12.86
CA ASP A 133 10.31 -1.14 13.23
C ASP A 133 9.32 -1.94 14.11
N SER A 134 8.09 -1.44 14.30
CA SER A 134 7.07 -2.11 15.09
C SER A 134 6.30 -3.16 14.28
N SER A 135 5.76 -4.16 14.98
CA SER A 135 4.90 -5.18 14.38
C SER A 135 3.49 -4.63 14.14
N VAL A 136 2.98 -4.81 12.92
CA VAL A 136 1.57 -4.55 12.59
C VAL A 136 0.62 -5.37 13.47
N THR A 137 1.01 -6.60 13.85
CA THR A 137 0.18 -7.44 14.72
C THR A 137 0.00 -6.78 16.09
N ASP A 138 1.07 -6.23 16.66
CA ASP A 138 1.03 -5.56 17.96
C ASP A 138 0.17 -4.29 17.90
N PHE A 139 0.23 -3.57 16.78
CA PHE A 139 -0.65 -2.43 16.52
C PHE A 139 -2.13 -2.85 16.47
N LEU A 140 -2.47 -3.91 15.73
CA LEU A 140 -3.83 -4.42 15.61
C LEU A 140 -4.40 -4.93 16.95
N GLN A 141 -3.56 -5.33 17.90
CA GLN A 141 -4.01 -5.72 19.26
C GLN A 141 -4.44 -4.54 20.14
N THR A 142 -4.34 -3.29 19.66
CA THR A 142 -4.80 -2.12 20.43
C THR A 142 -6.30 -1.85 20.18
N ASP A 143 -7.07 -1.61 21.25
CA ASP A 143 -8.53 -1.43 21.18
C ASP A 143 -8.98 -0.24 20.30
N GLU A 144 -8.11 0.75 20.10
CA GLU A 144 -8.38 1.97 19.32
C GLU A 144 -7.62 2.02 17.99
N ASN A 145 -7.15 0.87 17.48
CA ASN A 145 -6.33 0.82 16.26
C ASN A 145 -6.99 1.53 15.05
N GLY A 146 -8.32 1.47 14.95
CA GLY A 146 -9.08 2.12 13.87
C GLY A 146 -8.71 1.62 12.46
N ALA A 147 -8.05 0.47 12.36
CA ALA A 147 -7.53 -0.06 11.12
C ALA A 147 -8.65 -0.60 10.23
N LEU A 148 -8.62 -0.25 8.94
CA LEU A 148 -9.34 -0.94 7.88
C LEU A 148 -8.35 -1.82 7.13
N LEU A 149 -8.64 -3.13 7.14
CA LEU A 149 -7.79 -4.17 6.55
C LEU A 149 -8.50 -4.84 5.37
N THR A 150 -7.94 -4.78 4.17
CA THR A 150 -8.57 -5.40 3.00
C THR A 150 -7.60 -6.31 2.25
N LEU A 151 -7.98 -7.57 2.02
CA LEU A 151 -7.26 -8.43 1.09
C LEU A 151 -7.74 -8.14 -0.34
N ASN A 152 -6.85 -7.60 -1.17
CA ASN A 152 -7.08 -7.38 -2.59
C ASN A 152 -6.44 -8.54 -3.37
N ILE A 153 -7.22 -9.28 -4.15
CA ILE A 153 -6.80 -10.55 -4.77
C ILE A 153 -7.13 -10.55 -6.26
N ALA A 154 -6.14 -10.85 -7.10
CA ALA A 154 -6.32 -11.09 -8.53
C ALA A 154 -6.35 -12.59 -8.82
N VAL A 155 -7.46 -13.08 -9.36
CA VAL A 155 -7.61 -14.45 -9.83
C VAL A 155 -7.52 -14.45 -11.35
N LYS A 156 -6.60 -15.25 -11.90
CA LYS A 156 -6.41 -15.37 -13.36
C LYS A 156 -7.37 -16.39 -13.96
N THR A 157 -8.22 -15.95 -14.89
CA THR A 157 -9.22 -16.82 -15.54
C THR A 157 -9.10 -16.79 -17.07
N ASP A 158 -9.56 -17.85 -17.74
CA ASP A 158 -9.56 -17.96 -19.21
C ASP A 158 -10.85 -17.40 -19.85
N GLY A 159 -11.68 -16.71 -19.06
CA GLY A 159 -13.04 -16.29 -19.41
C GLY A 159 -13.83 -15.92 -18.17
N GLU A 160 -15.16 -15.88 -18.30
CA GLU A 160 -16.07 -15.72 -17.17
C GLU A 160 -15.78 -16.78 -16.08
N PRO A 161 -15.63 -16.37 -14.81
CA PRO A 161 -15.32 -17.28 -13.72
C PRO A 161 -16.52 -18.19 -13.38
N GLU A 162 -16.24 -19.44 -13.02
CA GLU A 162 -17.19 -20.28 -12.27
C GLU A 162 -17.22 -19.79 -10.81
N VAL A 163 -18.04 -18.78 -10.53
CA VAL A 163 -18.11 -18.05 -9.25
C VAL A 163 -18.23 -18.98 -8.04
N GLU A 164 -18.97 -20.08 -8.18
CA GLU A 164 -19.16 -21.08 -7.13
C GLU A 164 -17.85 -21.64 -6.56
N LYS A 165 -16.77 -21.69 -7.34
CA LYS A 165 -15.44 -22.17 -6.90
C LYS A 165 -14.78 -21.25 -5.88
N TYR A 166 -15.17 -19.96 -5.85
CA TYR A 166 -14.48 -18.92 -5.09
C TYR A 166 -15.24 -18.47 -3.84
N LEU A 167 -16.47 -18.94 -3.64
CA LEU A 167 -17.29 -18.59 -2.48
C LEU A 167 -16.65 -19.04 -1.16
N GLU A 168 -16.26 -20.31 -1.08
CA GLU A 168 -15.63 -20.88 0.11
C GLU A 168 -14.24 -20.24 0.40
N PRO A 169 -13.33 -20.10 -0.58
CA PRO A 169 -12.07 -19.38 -0.37
C PRO A 169 -12.25 -17.95 0.17
N VAL A 170 -13.18 -17.17 -0.41
CA VAL A 170 -13.45 -15.79 0.04
C VAL A 170 -14.02 -15.79 1.46
N TYR A 171 -14.94 -16.71 1.78
CA TYR A 171 -15.51 -16.83 3.12
C TYR A 171 -14.46 -17.20 4.17
N GLN A 172 -13.54 -18.12 3.85
CA GLN A 172 -12.43 -18.50 4.73
C GLN A 172 -11.56 -17.30 5.04
N LEU A 173 -11.13 -16.54 4.02
CA LEU A 173 -10.31 -15.35 4.22
C LEU A 173 -11.03 -14.25 5.00
N LEU A 174 -12.33 -14.04 4.76
CA LEU A 174 -13.12 -13.08 5.53
C LEU A 174 -13.12 -13.43 7.03
N ASN A 175 -13.28 -14.70 7.37
CA ASN A 175 -13.18 -15.17 8.76
C ASN A 175 -11.77 -15.04 9.35
N GLU A 176 -10.73 -15.27 8.54
CA GLU A 176 -9.34 -15.06 8.97
C GLU A 176 -9.03 -13.58 9.27
N LEU A 177 -9.64 -12.66 8.52
CA LEU A 177 -9.50 -11.22 8.78
C LEU A 177 -10.29 -10.79 10.02
N LYS A 178 -11.43 -11.42 10.30
CA LYS A 178 -12.21 -11.19 11.53
C LYS A 178 -11.40 -11.47 12.81
N GLU A 179 -10.49 -12.44 12.77
CA GLU A 179 -9.59 -12.79 13.88
C GLU A 179 -8.38 -11.84 14.03
N SER A 180 -8.22 -10.86 13.12
CA SER A 180 -7.05 -9.96 13.10
C SER A 180 -7.08 -8.81 14.12
N ASN A 181 -8.22 -8.57 14.77
CA ASN A 181 -8.52 -7.39 15.59
C ASN A 181 -8.52 -6.04 14.85
N ALA A 182 -8.47 -6.02 13.51
CA ALA A 182 -8.75 -4.82 12.74
C ALA A 182 -10.17 -4.31 13.02
N LYS A 183 -10.34 -2.98 13.05
CA LYS A 183 -11.65 -2.35 13.31
C LYS A 183 -12.66 -2.66 12.21
N TYR A 184 -12.19 -2.66 10.97
CA TYR A 184 -12.93 -2.98 9.76
C TYR A 184 -12.12 -3.96 8.91
N TYR A 185 -12.79 -4.84 8.19
CA TYR A 185 -12.10 -5.81 7.36
C TYR A 185 -12.89 -6.24 6.13
N GLY A 186 -12.20 -6.66 5.07
CA GLY A 186 -12.85 -7.15 3.87
C GLY A 186 -11.95 -7.89 2.89
N VAL A 187 -12.58 -8.55 1.92
CA VAL A 187 -11.94 -9.27 0.83
C VAL A 187 -12.50 -8.75 -0.48
N THR A 188 -11.63 -8.39 -1.41
CA THR A 188 -11.98 -8.02 -2.77
C THR A 188 -11.22 -8.92 -3.75
N VAL A 189 -11.95 -9.50 -4.69
CA VAL A 189 -11.45 -10.39 -5.73
C VAL A 189 -11.77 -9.82 -7.08
N GLY A 190 -10.76 -9.63 -7.92
CA GLY A 190 -10.90 -9.35 -9.34
C GLY A 190 -10.62 -10.61 -10.17
N PHE A 191 -11.57 -11.00 -11.03
CA PHE A 191 -11.37 -12.10 -11.98
C PHE A 191 -10.78 -11.55 -13.27
N VAL A 192 -9.47 -11.58 -13.39
CA VAL A 192 -8.72 -10.96 -14.47
C VAL A 192 -8.39 -11.98 -15.54
N ASP A 193 -8.45 -11.57 -16.81
CA ASP A 193 -8.00 -12.43 -17.91
C ASP A 193 -6.54 -12.88 -17.71
N ARG A 194 -6.29 -14.16 -18.00
CA ARG A 194 -4.98 -14.80 -17.83
C ARG A 194 -3.86 -14.09 -18.59
N SER A 195 -4.17 -13.42 -19.70
CA SER A 195 -3.19 -12.70 -20.51
C SER A 195 -2.78 -11.34 -19.93
N GLU A 196 -3.56 -10.78 -19.01
CA GLU A 196 -3.29 -9.48 -18.40
C GLU A 196 -2.18 -9.58 -17.37
N ASN A 197 -1.36 -8.53 -17.26
CA ASN A 197 -0.38 -8.39 -16.19
C ASN A 197 -0.88 -7.35 -15.19
N VAL A 198 -1.16 -7.78 -13.96
CA VAL A 198 -1.68 -6.90 -12.90
C VAL A 198 -0.68 -6.71 -11.77
N SER A 199 0.55 -7.21 -11.90
CA SER A 199 1.54 -7.16 -10.82
C SER A 199 1.86 -5.74 -10.38
N ASP A 200 1.90 -4.78 -11.31
CA ASP A 200 2.13 -3.38 -10.96
C ASP A 200 0.94 -2.75 -10.22
N TYR A 201 -0.29 -3.07 -10.65
CA TYR A 201 -1.50 -2.69 -9.94
C TYR A 201 -1.51 -3.26 -8.51
N MET A 202 -1.21 -4.55 -8.34
CA MET A 202 -1.15 -5.18 -7.02
C MET A 202 -0.07 -4.56 -6.14
N ARG A 203 1.13 -4.33 -6.69
CA ARG A 203 2.25 -3.72 -5.98
C ARG A 203 1.92 -2.31 -5.48
N THR A 204 1.15 -1.55 -6.25
CA THR A 204 0.82 -0.15 -5.98
C THR A 204 -0.57 0.08 -5.38
N SER A 205 -1.33 -0.97 -5.04
CA SER A 205 -2.75 -0.81 -4.63
C SER A 205 -2.94 -0.01 -3.34
N ASN A 206 -1.91 0.08 -2.47
CA ASN A 206 -1.92 0.93 -1.28
C ASN A 206 -1.95 2.43 -1.57
N VAL A 207 -1.58 2.81 -2.79
CA VAL A 207 -1.49 4.21 -3.22
C VAL A 207 -2.44 4.50 -4.39
N ASN A 208 -2.76 3.47 -5.18
CA ASN A 208 -3.67 3.50 -6.29
C ASN A 208 -5.01 2.89 -5.84
N ASN A 209 -5.92 3.73 -5.35
CA ASN A 209 -7.30 3.35 -5.00
C ASN A 209 -8.16 3.22 -6.27
N ILE A 210 -7.74 2.37 -7.20
CA ILE A 210 -8.42 2.09 -8.46
C ILE A 210 -9.25 0.83 -8.24
N ASP A 211 -10.58 0.94 -8.35
CA ASP A 211 -11.45 -0.23 -8.33
C ASP A 211 -11.12 -1.15 -9.51
N TRP A 212 -11.32 -2.45 -9.33
CA TRP A 212 -11.13 -3.45 -10.39
C TRP A 212 -11.84 -3.11 -11.71
N SER A 213 -13.00 -2.46 -11.66
CA SER A 213 -13.76 -2.04 -12.84
C SER A 213 -13.12 -0.87 -13.62
N ASN A 214 -12.19 -0.16 -13.00
CA ASN A 214 -11.47 0.97 -13.58
C ASN A 214 -10.03 0.61 -13.96
N LEU A 215 -9.63 -0.65 -13.78
CA LEU A 215 -8.32 -1.13 -14.17
C LEU A 215 -8.22 -1.15 -15.70
N ASP A 216 -7.09 -0.69 -16.25
CA ASP A 216 -6.77 -0.84 -17.67
C ASP A 216 -6.32 -2.29 -17.96
N ALA A 217 -7.23 -3.23 -17.72
CA ALA A 217 -7.07 -4.66 -17.92
C ALA A 217 -8.44 -5.30 -18.12
N LYS A 218 -8.50 -6.41 -18.86
CA LYS A 218 -9.73 -7.18 -18.99
C LYS A 218 -10.10 -7.91 -17.69
N VAL A 219 -11.15 -7.43 -17.02
CA VAL A 219 -11.71 -8.02 -15.81
C VAL A 219 -13.11 -8.56 -16.12
N TYR A 220 -13.36 -9.83 -15.82
CA TYR A 220 -14.64 -10.51 -16.10
C TYR A 220 -15.69 -10.28 -15.00
N GLY A 221 -15.25 -9.96 -13.80
CA GLY A 221 -16.14 -9.75 -12.67
C GLY A 221 -15.38 -9.49 -11.39
N THR A 222 -16.12 -9.12 -10.35
CA THR A 222 -15.57 -8.85 -9.02
C THR A 222 -16.43 -9.46 -7.93
N ILE A 223 -15.82 -9.78 -6.80
CA ILE A 223 -16.50 -10.03 -5.52
C ILE A 223 -15.91 -9.04 -4.52
N MET A 224 -16.76 -8.29 -3.83
CA MET A 224 -16.33 -7.42 -2.73
C MET A 224 -17.22 -7.69 -1.53
N VAL A 225 -16.61 -8.14 -0.44
CA VAL A 225 -17.30 -8.41 0.83
C VAL A 225 -16.53 -7.82 1.99
N ASP A 226 -17.24 -7.29 2.97
CA ASP A 226 -16.65 -6.65 4.16
C ASP A 226 -17.46 -6.94 5.43
N ASP A 227 -16.97 -6.46 6.56
CA ASP A 227 -17.53 -6.66 7.89
C ASP A 227 -18.87 -5.95 8.13
N SER A 228 -19.30 -5.08 7.22
CA SER A 228 -20.65 -4.49 7.29
C SER A 228 -21.73 -5.43 6.75
N MET A 229 -21.33 -6.48 6.02
CA MET A 229 -22.23 -7.46 5.42
C MET A 229 -22.48 -8.62 6.40
N ASP A 230 -23.76 -8.98 6.60
CA ASP A 230 -24.15 -10.09 7.48
C ASP A 230 -23.96 -11.45 6.79
N ILE A 231 -22.70 -11.79 6.52
CA ILE A 231 -22.27 -13.02 5.85
C ILE A 231 -21.95 -14.08 6.92
N SER A 232 -22.75 -15.15 6.91
CA SER A 232 -22.69 -16.29 7.83
C SER A 232 -22.48 -17.63 7.12
N SER A 233 -22.53 -17.65 5.79
CA SER A 233 -22.20 -18.82 4.97
C SER A 233 -21.58 -18.41 3.62
N PRO A 234 -20.80 -19.30 2.98
CA PRO A 234 -20.19 -19.06 1.67
C PRO A 234 -21.19 -18.69 0.58
N GLU A 235 -22.38 -19.31 0.57
CA GLU A 235 -23.39 -19.13 -0.48
C GLU A 235 -23.89 -17.69 -0.59
N GLN A 236 -23.87 -16.94 0.53
CA GLN A 236 -24.28 -15.54 0.56
C GLN A 236 -23.31 -14.63 -0.22
N ILE A 237 -22.03 -15.03 -0.37
CA ILE A 237 -21.03 -14.24 -1.13
C ILE A 237 -21.44 -14.09 -2.59
N LYS A 238 -22.19 -15.05 -3.14
CA LYS A 238 -22.65 -15.01 -4.53
C LYS A 238 -23.51 -13.79 -4.84
N GLU A 239 -24.23 -13.25 -3.84
CA GLU A 239 -25.06 -12.05 -4.00
C GLU A 239 -24.22 -10.79 -4.26
N TYR A 240 -22.93 -10.83 -3.93
CA TYR A 240 -21.98 -9.72 -4.09
C TYR A 240 -21.08 -9.88 -5.32
N TYR A 241 -21.32 -10.89 -6.15
CA TYR A 241 -20.66 -11.00 -7.45
C TYR A 241 -21.21 -9.95 -8.43
N GLN A 242 -20.32 -9.15 -8.99
CA GLN A 242 -20.64 -8.17 -10.01
C GLN A 242 -19.92 -8.52 -11.31
N PRO A 243 -20.62 -8.98 -12.37
CA PRO A 243 -20.00 -9.18 -13.66
C PRO A 243 -19.54 -7.84 -14.24
N GLN A 244 -18.43 -7.85 -14.98
CA GLN A 244 -17.90 -6.69 -15.68
C GLN A 244 -17.92 -6.97 -17.18
N GLU A 245 -18.36 -6.00 -17.98
CA GLU A 245 -18.22 -6.06 -19.43
C GLU A 245 -16.76 -5.68 -19.75
N GLY A 246 -15.93 -6.68 -20.06
CA GLY A 246 -14.54 -6.49 -20.44
C GLY A 246 -14.33 -6.00 -21.88
#